data_AF-A0A524MPI5-F1
#
_entry.id   AF-A0A524MPI5-F1
#
_cell.length_a   1.000
_cell.length_b   1.000
_cell.length_c   1.000
_cell.angle_alpha   90.00
_cell.angle_beta   90.00
_cell.angle_gamma   90.00
#
_symmetry.space_group_name_H-M   'P 1'
#
loop_
_entity.id
_entity.type
_entity.pdbx_description
1 polymer ?
#
loop_
_entity_poly.entity_id
_entity_poly.type
_entity_poly.pdbx_seq_one_letter_code
_entity_poly.pdbx_strand_id
1 'polypeptide(L)'
;MTGTSFKLLVMLCKALESTTKRKEKTALISSFLKTLSRDEVKPAILLIIGAIFPETSDSTLDVGWRTLKRVIGRSGQTTLFRHKLTITEVYDTLQEIANASGEGSRKHKEQLLERMFAQTEPDESEILARIIFGEMRIGVNEGMMLEGIAESTGMDPALVRRALMMTGDIGRVAEEAVQRGEAGLMSLEATLFVPLKPMLANTADSPEDAICDYGGEAAFEYKYDGARIQIHRKGDEVRVFSRRLSDVTESIPDI
;
A
#
# COMPACT_ATOMS: atom_id res chain seq x y z
N MET A 1 14.65 8.73 -20.33
CA MET A 1 13.47 8.34 -19.52
C MET A 1 13.03 9.58 -18.76
N THR A 2 11.82 10.08 -19.04
CA THR A 2 11.24 11.29 -18.43
C THR A 2 10.23 10.86 -17.38
N GLY A 3 10.69 10.31 -16.27
CA GLY A 3 9.87 10.00 -15.10
C GLY A 3 10.08 11.01 -13.99
N THR A 4 9.09 11.16 -13.12
CA THR A 4 9.16 11.92 -11.87
C THR A 4 10.28 11.35 -11.01
N SER A 5 11.24 12.22 -10.64
CA SER A 5 12.37 11.84 -9.79
C SER A 5 11.89 11.33 -8.43
N PHE A 6 12.48 10.24 -7.94
CA PHE A 6 12.27 9.73 -6.59
C PHE A 6 12.57 10.80 -5.52
N LYS A 7 13.50 11.72 -5.81
CA LYS A 7 13.77 12.90 -4.97
C LYS A 7 12.52 13.72 -4.65
N LEU A 8 11.57 13.84 -5.58
CA LEU A 8 10.33 14.60 -5.36
C LEU A 8 9.44 13.90 -4.33
N LEU A 9 9.35 12.56 -4.35
CA LEU A 9 8.67 11.78 -3.33
C LEU A 9 9.36 11.95 -1.96
N VAL A 10 10.69 11.94 -1.92
CA VAL A 10 11.47 12.16 -0.70
C VAL A 10 11.22 13.55 -0.11
N MET A 11 11.14 14.59 -0.96
CA MET A 11 10.79 15.94 -0.52
C MET A 11 9.36 16.02 0.02
N LEU A 12 8.39 15.33 -0.61
CA LEU A 12 7.04 15.20 -0.07
C LEU A 12 7.06 14.54 1.32
N CYS A 13 7.75 13.41 1.49
CA CYS A 13 7.84 12.71 2.77
C CYS A 13 8.38 13.63 3.89
N LYS A 14 9.43 14.41 3.61
CA LYS A 14 9.98 15.38 4.56
C LYS A 14 8.98 16.51 4.88
N ALA A 15 8.26 17.02 3.89
CA ALA A 15 7.22 18.02 4.12
C ALA A 15 6.10 17.46 5.01
N LEU A 16 5.67 16.22 4.77
CA LEU A 16 4.66 15.53 5.58
C LEU A 16 5.10 15.31 7.03
N GLU A 17 6.39 15.07 7.28
CA GLU A 17 6.94 14.97 8.65
C GLU A 17 6.96 16.31 9.38
N SER A 18 7.17 17.40 8.65
CA SER A 18 7.30 18.75 9.23
C SER A 18 5.98 19.33 9.77
N THR A 19 4.84 18.69 9.49
CA THR A 19 3.53 19.12 9.97
C THR A 19 2.78 17.99 10.66
N THR A 20 1.98 18.33 11.67
CA THR A 20 1.03 17.41 12.31
C THR A 20 -0.41 17.64 11.84
N LYS A 21 -0.65 18.68 11.02
CA LYS A 21 -1.99 19.10 10.60
C LYS A 21 -2.50 18.22 9.48
N ARG A 22 -3.56 17.46 9.76
CA ARG A 22 -4.23 16.56 8.81
C ARG A 22 -4.58 17.24 7.47
N LYS A 23 -5.20 18.43 7.53
CA LYS A 23 -5.60 19.18 6.33
C LYS A 23 -4.40 19.57 5.45
N GLU A 24 -3.29 19.96 6.08
CA GLU A 24 -2.06 20.32 5.38
C GLU A 24 -1.41 19.11 4.71
N LYS A 25 -1.35 17.96 5.41
CA LYS A 25 -0.89 16.70 4.81
C LYS A 25 -1.73 16.27 3.61
N THR A 26 -3.05 16.38 3.73
CA THR A 26 -3.98 16.02 2.66
C THR A 26 -3.75 16.89 1.42
N ALA A 27 -3.58 18.20 1.61
CA ALA A 27 -3.26 19.14 0.53
C ALA A 27 -1.88 18.86 -0.12
N LEU A 28 -0.87 18.51 0.68
CA LEU A 28 0.47 18.14 0.17
C LEU A 28 0.40 16.86 -0.69
N ILE A 29 -0.29 15.82 -0.20
CA ILE A 29 -0.51 14.58 -0.97
C ILE A 29 -1.27 14.89 -2.25
N SER A 30 -2.39 15.62 -2.15
CA SER A 30 -3.23 15.97 -3.30
C SER A 30 -2.46 16.71 -4.38
N SER A 31 -1.67 17.72 -3.97
CA SER A 31 -0.85 18.51 -4.89
C SER A 31 0.20 17.65 -5.58
N PHE A 32 0.85 16.74 -4.85
CA PHE A 32 1.84 15.82 -5.43
C PHE A 32 1.20 14.82 -6.39
N LEU A 33 0.06 14.21 -6.05
CA LEU A 33 -0.62 13.26 -6.94
C LEU A 33 -1.02 13.90 -8.28
N LYS A 34 -1.37 15.20 -8.29
CA LYS A 34 -1.69 15.93 -9.52
C LYS A 34 -0.50 16.14 -10.45
N THR A 35 0.74 16.00 -9.97
CA THR A 35 1.94 16.14 -10.82
C THR A 35 2.39 14.82 -11.43
N LEU A 36 1.82 13.70 -11.01
CA LEU A 36 2.22 12.37 -11.46
C LEU A 36 1.55 12.00 -12.78
N SER A 37 2.27 11.27 -13.61
CA SER A 37 1.68 10.55 -14.74
C SER A 37 0.94 9.29 -14.26
N ARG A 38 0.07 8.74 -15.11
CA ARG A 38 -0.84 7.65 -14.74
C ARG A 38 -0.11 6.41 -14.20
N ASP A 39 0.98 6.02 -14.84
CA ASP A 39 1.80 4.87 -14.46
C ASP A 39 2.61 5.09 -13.17
N GLU A 40 2.72 6.34 -12.70
CA GLU A 40 3.42 6.69 -11.46
C GLU A 40 2.50 6.73 -10.25
N VAL A 41 1.17 6.85 -10.45
CA VAL A 41 0.19 7.02 -9.37
C VAL A 41 0.24 5.86 -8.38
N LYS A 42 0.09 4.62 -8.86
CA LYS A 42 0.13 3.42 -8.02
C LYS A 42 1.50 3.23 -7.33
N PRO A 43 2.64 3.28 -8.06
CA PRO A 43 3.96 3.25 -7.45
C PRO A 43 4.12 4.28 -6.33
N ALA A 44 3.82 5.55 -6.59
CA ALA A 44 4.01 6.61 -5.63
C ALA A 44 3.17 6.41 -4.36
N ILE A 45 1.89 6.04 -4.52
CA ILE A 45 0.97 5.84 -3.40
C ILE A 45 1.45 4.70 -2.50
N LEU A 46 1.81 3.56 -3.08
CA LEU A 46 2.31 2.42 -2.32
C LEU A 46 3.58 2.80 -1.56
N LEU A 47 4.55 3.42 -2.24
CA LEU A 47 5.80 3.85 -1.61
C LEU A 47 5.56 4.85 -0.46
N ILE A 48 4.67 5.83 -0.62
CA ILE A 48 4.36 6.83 0.43
C ILE A 48 3.76 6.17 1.69
N ILE A 49 2.88 5.19 1.53
CA ILE A 49 2.30 4.46 2.67
C ILE A 49 3.23 3.39 3.25
N GLY A 50 4.44 3.23 2.68
CA GLY A 50 5.41 2.23 3.11
C GLY A 50 5.06 0.81 2.66
N ALA A 51 4.35 0.68 1.54
CA ALA A 51 4.03 -0.60 0.93
C ALA A 51 4.75 -0.74 -0.42
N ILE A 52 5.02 -1.99 -0.80
CA ILE A 52 5.52 -2.34 -2.14
C ILE A 52 4.41 -3.05 -2.92
N PHE A 53 3.58 -3.79 -2.21
CA PHE A 53 2.45 -4.54 -2.76
C PHE A 53 1.14 -4.09 -2.08
N PRO A 54 0.00 -4.21 -2.78
CA PRO A 54 -1.31 -4.10 -2.15
C PRO A 54 -1.47 -5.10 -1.00
N GLU A 55 -2.36 -4.80 -0.05
CA GLU A 55 -2.62 -5.69 1.09
C GLU A 55 -3.18 -7.07 0.67
N THR A 56 -3.78 -7.15 -0.52
CA THR A 56 -4.31 -8.38 -1.11
C THR A 56 -3.24 -9.27 -1.75
N SER A 57 -1.98 -8.83 -1.81
CA SER A 57 -0.88 -9.58 -2.38
C SER A 57 -0.10 -10.31 -1.29
N ASP A 58 0.18 -11.60 -1.51
CA ASP A 58 1.02 -12.41 -0.62
C ASP A 58 2.53 -12.18 -0.82
N SER A 59 2.90 -11.31 -1.76
CA SER A 59 4.30 -10.99 -2.08
C SER A 59 5.00 -10.27 -0.93
N THR A 60 6.23 -10.67 -0.65
CA THR A 60 7.12 -10.00 0.31
C THR A 60 8.48 -9.76 -0.34
N LEU A 61 9.18 -8.72 0.09
CA LEU A 61 10.53 -8.45 -0.42
C LEU A 61 11.53 -9.52 0.05
N ASP A 62 11.30 -10.10 1.24
CA ASP A 62 12.16 -11.07 1.93
C ASP A 62 13.62 -10.58 2.05
N VAL A 63 13.77 -9.33 2.54
CA VAL A 63 15.07 -8.69 2.77
C VAL A 63 15.21 -8.36 4.25
N GLY A 64 16.13 -9.03 4.93
CA GLY A 64 16.42 -8.77 6.34
C GLY A 64 17.25 -7.50 6.57
N TRP A 65 17.09 -6.88 7.74
CA TRP A 65 17.84 -5.69 8.18
C TRP A 65 19.36 -5.81 8.03
N ARG A 66 19.93 -7.00 8.30
CA ARG A 66 21.37 -7.26 8.17
C ARG A 66 21.85 -7.10 6.72
N THR A 67 21.08 -7.58 5.75
CA THR A 67 21.39 -7.43 4.32
C THR A 67 21.34 -5.97 3.93
N LEU A 68 20.28 -5.25 4.33
CA LEU A 68 20.15 -3.84 3.99
C LEU A 68 21.26 -2.99 4.62
N LYS A 69 21.59 -3.21 5.89
CA LYS A 69 22.69 -2.50 6.57
C LYS A 69 24.02 -2.70 5.85
N ARG A 70 24.29 -3.92 5.36
CA ARG A 70 25.49 -4.22 4.56
C ARG A 70 25.48 -3.48 3.23
N VAL A 71 24.35 -3.48 2.53
CA VAL A 71 24.16 -2.75 1.26
C VAL A 71 24.42 -1.26 1.45
N ILE A 72 23.76 -0.63 2.43
CA ILE A 72 23.90 0.81 2.72
C ILE A 72 25.36 1.13 3.07
N GLY A 73 26.02 0.30 3.89
CA GLY A 73 27.42 0.48 4.26
C GLY A 73 28.41 0.39 3.08
N ARG A 74 28.10 -0.40 2.04
CA ARG A 74 28.91 -0.52 0.82
C ARG A 74 28.62 0.56 -0.21
N SER A 75 27.41 1.10 -0.19
CA SER A 75 26.92 2.11 -1.14
C SER A 75 27.63 3.48 -1.00
N GLY A 76 28.47 3.64 0.04
CA GLY A 76 29.35 4.81 0.20
C GLY A 76 30.50 4.90 -0.80
N GLN A 77 30.73 3.89 -1.65
CA GLN A 77 31.64 4.03 -2.79
C GLN A 77 31.01 4.92 -3.86
N THR A 78 31.61 6.09 -4.08
CA THR A 78 31.18 7.05 -5.11
C THR A 78 31.23 6.40 -6.49
N THR A 79 30.07 6.15 -7.08
CA THR A 79 29.97 5.74 -8.48
C THR A 79 30.42 6.91 -9.36
N LEU A 80 31.18 6.62 -10.43
CA LEU A 80 31.69 7.65 -11.36
C LEU A 80 30.54 8.43 -12.05
N PHE A 81 29.36 7.82 -12.14
CA PHE A 81 28.14 8.42 -12.66
C PHE A 81 26.95 7.98 -11.79
N ARG A 82 26.22 8.96 -11.24
CA ARG A 82 24.91 8.74 -10.64
C ARG A 82 23.83 9.15 -11.63
N HIS A 83 22.87 8.26 -11.86
CA HIS A 83 21.62 8.57 -12.53
C HIS A 83 20.56 8.88 -11.48
N LYS A 84 19.65 9.82 -11.77
CA LYS A 84 18.56 10.17 -10.86
C LYS A 84 17.46 9.12 -10.96
N LEU A 85 17.30 8.31 -9.92
CA LEU A 85 16.23 7.33 -9.84
C LEU A 85 14.86 8.01 -9.97
N THR A 86 13.98 7.39 -10.73
CA THR A 86 12.56 7.76 -10.85
C THR A 86 11.70 6.90 -9.91
N ILE A 87 10.48 7.35 -9.64
CA ILE A 87 9.53 6.62 -8.79
C ILE A 87 9.25 5.21 -9.35
N THR A 88 9.04 5.10 -10.66
CA THR A 88 8.79 3.83 -11.34
C THR A 88 10.02 2.93 -11.32
N GLU A 89 11.22 3.44 -11.58
CA GLU A 89 12.46 2.63 -11.47
C GLU A 89 12.65 2.04 -10.07
N VAL A 90 12.38 2.80 -9.01
CA VAL A 90 12.44 2.29 -7.62
C VAL A 90 11.40 1.20 -7.41
N TYR A 91 10.15 1.47 -7.79
CA TYR A 91 9.05 0.52 -7.62
C TYR A 91 9.30 -0.79 -8.40
N ASP A 92 9.69 -0.70 -9.66
CA ASP A 92 9.97 -1.84 -10.52
C ASP A 92 11.14 -2.66 -10.02
N THR A 93 12.20 -2.01 -9.54
CA THR A 93 13.34 -2.70 -8.92
C THR A 93 12.91 -3.46 -7.66
N LEU A 94 12.04 -2.88 -6.82
CA LEU A 94 11.51 -3.57 -5.64
C LEU A 94 10.61 -4.75 -6.01
N GLN A 95 9.81 -4.63 -7.08
CA GLN A 95 9.04 -5.76 -7.62
C GLN A 95 9.96 -6.87 -8.14
N GLU A 96 11.03 -6.53 -8.87
CA GLU A 96 12.04 -7.50 -9.36
C GLU A 96 12.69 -8.25 -8.19
N ILE A 97 13.05 -7.53 -7.12
CA ILE A 97 13.62 -8.13 -5.90
C ILE A 97 12.64 -9.12 -5.26
N ALA A 98 11.35 -8.78 -5.16
CA ALA A 98 10.36 -9.67 -4.55
C ALA A 98 10.11 -10.93 -5.39
N ASN A 99 10.07 -10.78 -6.72
CA ASN A 99 9.84 -11.89 -7.65
C ASN A 99 11.05 -12.83 -7.79
N ALA A 100 12.25 -12.38 -7.39
CA ALA A 100 13.45 -13.21 -7.40
C ALA A 100 13.33 -14.38 -6.40
N SER A 101 13.30 -15.61 -6.92
CA SER A 101 13.17 -16.86 -6.15
C SER A 101 14.12 -17.94 -6.69
N GLY A 102 14.27 -19.05 -5.96
CA GLY A 102 15.14 -20.16 -6.34
C GLY A 102 16.61 -20.01 -5.95
N GLU A 103 17.46 -20.88 -6.46
CA GLU A 103 18.89 -20.92 -6.17
C GLU A 103 19.59 -19.63 -6.65
N GLY A 104 20.44 -19.04 -5.80
CA GLY A 104 21.13 -17.79 -6.13
C GLY A 104 20.29 -16.51 -5.98
N SER A 105 18.98 -16.61 -5.76
CA SER A 105 18.07 -15.45 -5.59
C SER A 105 18.55 -14.45 -4.55
N ARG A 106 19.01 -14.92 -3.37
CA ARG A 106 19.53 -14.05 -2.31
C ARG A 106 20.66 -13.12 -2.78
N LYS A 107 21.60 -13.65 -3.56
CA LYS A 107 22.73 -12.88 -4.10
C LYS A 107 22.24 -11.88 -5.15
N HIS A 108 21.29 -12.29 -5.99
CA HIS A 108 20.69 -11.41 -6.99
C HIS A 108 19.91 -10.25 -6.35
N LYS A 109 19.07 -10.52 -5.34
CA LYS A 109 18.39 -9.50 -4.53
C LYS A 109 19.37 -8.50 -3.92
N GLU A 110 20.47 -8.99 -3.33
CA GLU A 110 21.52 -8.13 -2.78
C GLU A 110 22.15 -7.24 -3.86
N GLN A 111 22.45 -7.77 -5.05
CA GLN A 111 23.02 -6.99 -6.16
C GLN A 111 22.06 -5.92 -6.70
N LEU A 112 20.76 -6.21 -6.75
CA LEU A 112 19.73 -5.23 -7.12
C LEU A 112 19.68 -4.09 -6.09
N LEU A 113 19.65 -4.42 -4.80
CA LEU A 113 19.70 -3.44 -3.72
C LEU A 113 20.99 -2.61 -3.76
N GLU A 114 22.16 -3.25 -3.88
CA GLU A 114 23.45 -2.54 -3.98
C GLU A 114 23.47 -1.55 -5.14
N ARG A 115 22.98 -1.95 -6.32
CA ARG A 115 22.87 -1.04 -7.47
C ARG A 115 21.93 0.12 -7.21
N MET A 116 20.76 -0.13 -6.63
CA MET A 116 19.76 0.90 -6.35
C MET A 116 20.26 1.91 -5.31
N PHE A 117 20.78 1.43 -4.17
CA PHE A 117 21.29 2.31 -3.11
C PHE A 117 22.54 3.09 -3.52
N ALA A 118 23.38 2.56 -4.42
CA ALA A 118 24.51 3.31 -4.97
C ALA A 118 24.10 4.56 -5.79
N GLN A 119 22.85 4.61 -6.28
CA GLN A 119 22.31 5.77 -6.99
C GLN A 119 21.65 6.81 -6.07
N THR A 120 21.40 6.47 -4.80
CA THR A 120 20.68 7.35 -3.86
C THR A 120 21.57 8.39 -3.18
N GLU A 121 21.01 9.56 -2.92
CA GLU A 121 21.52 10.53 -1.96
C GLU A 121 21.18 10.10 -0.52
N PRO A 122 21.83 10.67 0.53
CA PRO A 122 21.62 10.22 1.92
C PRO A 122 20.17 10.23 2.38
N ASP A 123 19.38 11.23 1.98
CA ASP A 123 17.96 11.31 2.33
C ASP A 123 17.07 10.39 1.50
N GLU A 124 17.42 10.17 0.23
CA GLU A 124 16.77 9.16 -0.60
C GLU A 124 17.01 7.75 -0.05
N SER A 125 18.25 7.44 0.36
CA SER A 125 18.62 6.17 1.00
C SER A 125 17.85 5.95 2.30
N GLU A 126 17.65 7.00 3.09
CA GLU A 126 16.90 6.92 4.35
C GLU A 126 15.43 6.59 4.10
N ILE A 127 14.77 7.35 3.22
CA ILE A 127 13.36 7.11 2.88
C ILE A 127 13.17 5.75 2.21
N LEU A 128 14.05 5.36 1.28
CA LEU A 128 14.01 4.05 0.63
C LEU A 128 14.14 2.91 1.64
N ALA A 129 15.03 3.03 2.63
CA ALA A 129 15.13 2.04 3.69
C ALA A 129 13.83 1.94 4.51
N ARG A 130 13.20 3.07 4.84
CA ARG A 130 11.92 3.10 5.56
C ARG A 130 10.78 2.46 4.75
N ILE A 131 10.74 2.68 3.44
CA ILE A 131 9.80 2.02 2.52
C ILE A 131 9.99 0.51 2.58
N ILE A 132 11.24 0.04 2.47
CA ILE A 132 11.56 -1.40 2.47
C ILE A 132 11.11 -2.10 3.77
N PHE A 133 11.18 -1.42 4.91
CA PHE A 133 10.69 -1.96 6.18
C PHE A 133 9.23 -1.66 6.49
N GLY A 134 8.57 -0.83 5.68
CA GLY A 134 7.21 -0.35 5.94
C GLY A 134 7.08 0.57 7.17
N GLU A 135 8.16 1.23 7.58
CA GLU A 135 8.19 2.10 8.76
C GLU A 135 8.41 3.57 8.37
N MET A 136 7.48 4.14 7.61
CA MET A 136 7.63 5.51 7.08
C MET A 136 7.64 6.59 8.16
N ARG A 137 6.80 6.45 9.20
CA ARG A 137 6.67 7.40 10.34
C ARG A 137 6.37 8.86 9.93
N ILE A 138 5.87 9.08 8.72
CA ILE A 138 5.51 10.41 8.19
C ILE A 138 4.09 10.86 8.58
N GLY A 139 3.39 10.06 9.39
CA GLY A 139 2.01 10.30 9.81
C GLY A 139 0.98 10.29 8.66
N VAL A 140 1.26 9.49 7.62
CA VAL A 140 0.34 9.16 6.54
C VAL A 140 0.08 7.66 6.61
N ASN A 141 -1.20 7.31 6.72
CA ASN A 141 -1.68 5.94 6.62
C ASN A 141 -2.62 5.82 5.41
N GLU A 142 -3.11 4.61 5.14
CA GLU A 142 -4.06 4.35 4.04
C GLU A 142 -5.27 5.30 4.09
N GLY A 143 -5.84 5.53 5.28
CA GLY A 143 -6.97 6.45 5.46
C GLY A 143 -6.69 7.89 5.05
N MET A 144 -5.52 8.43 5.40
CA MET A 144 -5.10 9.77 4.97
C MET A 144 -4.78 9.82 3.48
N MET A 145 -4.22 8.75 2.93
CA MET A 145 -3.96 8.64 1.51
C MET A 145 -5.26 8.66 0.69
N LEU A 146 -6.32 7.98 1.15
CA LEU A 146 -7.65 8.05 0.51
C LEU A 146 -8.20 9.47 0.46
N GLU A 147 -7.98 10.28 1.51
CA GLU A 147 -8.38 11.69 1.49
C GLU A 147 -7.56 12.49 0.49
N GLY A 148 -6.26 12.23 0.39
CA GLY A 148 -5.40 12.83 -0.63
C GLY A 148 -5.84 12.47 -2.05
N ILE A 149 -6.25 11.22 -2.29
CA ILE A 149 -6.80 10.76 -3.59
C ILE A 149 -8.15 11.46 -3.88
N ALA A 150 -9.04 11.51 -2.90
CA ALA A 150 -10.34 12.18 -3.05
C ALA A 150 -10.16 13.67 -3.35
N GLU A 151 -9.29 14.37 -2.61
CA GLU A 151 -8.98 15.78 -2.83
C GLU A 151 -8.24 16.02 -4.17
N SER A 152 -7.41 15.08 -4.61
CA SER A 152 -6.68 15.24 -5.88
C SER A 152 -7.58 15.09 -7.10
N THR A 153 -8.57 14.21 -7.01
CA THR A 153 -9.50 13.86 -8.08
C THR A 153 -10.84 14.61 -7.99
N GLY A 154 -11.12 15.30 -6.89
CA GLY A 154 -12.40 15.97 -6.64
C GLY A 154 -13.55 15.01 -6.36
N MET A 155 -13.25 13.76 -5.98
CA MET A 155 -14.24 12.70 -5.74
C MET A 155 -14.72 12.69 -4.29
N ASP A 156 -15.91 12.13 -4.05
CA ASP A 156 -16.40 11.90 -2.70
C ASP A 156 -15.48 10.91 -1.95
N PRO A 157 -14.93 11.27 -0.78
CA PRO A 157 -14.16 10.36 0.06
C PRO A 157 -14.88 9.04 0.38
N ALA A 158 -16.21 9.05 0.48
CA ALA A 158 -16.99 7.83 0.71
C ALA A 158 -16.92 6.87 -0.49
N LEU A 159 -16.94 7.42 -1.72
CA LEU A 159 -16.83 6.62 -2.94
C LEU A 159 -15.42 6.03 -3.09
N VAL A 160 -14.38 6.81 -2.84
CA VAL A 160 -12.98 6.34 -2.87
C VAL A 160 -12.77 5.23 -1.82
N ARG A 161 -13.34 5.40 -0.62
CA ARG A 161 -13.30 4.38 0.43
C ARG A 161 -14.06 3.12 0.03
N ARG A 162 -15.26 3.24 -0.54
CA ARG A 162 -16.03 2.09 -1.06
C ARG A 162 -15.19 1.30 -2.06
N ALA A 163 -14.56 1.98 -3.01
CA ALA A 163 -13.72 1.34 -4.01
C ALA A 163 -12.57 0.54 -3.37
N LEU A 164 -11.89 1.10 -2.36
CA LEU A 164 -10.89 0.36 -1.59
C LEU A 164 -11.48 -0.85 -0.87
N MET A 165 -12.69 -0.75 -0.31
CA MET A 165 -13.32 -1.90 0.35
C MET A 165 -13.57 -3.06 -0.63
N MET A 166 -13.84 -2.75 -1.90
CA MET A 166 -14.10 -3.75 -2.95
C MET A 166 -12.82 -4.38 -3.52
N THR A 167 -11.70 -3.65 -3.55
CA THR A 167 -10.48 -4.11 -4.23
C THR A 167 -9.36 -4.51 -3.29
N GLY A 168 -9.31 -3.93 -2.09
CA GLY A 168 -8.17 -4.01 -1.17
C GLY A 168 -6.85 -3.44 -1.74
N ASP A 169 -6.90 -2.74 -2.88
CA ASP A 169 -5.73 -2.16 -3.57
C ASP A 169 -5.94 -0.66 -3.76
N ILE A 170 -5.31 0.14 -2.89
CA ILE A 170 -5.37 1.60 -2.94
C ILE A 170 -4.71 2.19 -4.19
N GLY A 171 -3.70 1.51 -4.75
CA GLY A 171 -3.06 1.92 -5.99
C GLY A 171 -4.03 1.82 -7.17
N ARG A 172 -4.72 0.68 -7.29
CA ARG A 172 -5.76 0.48 -8.31
C ARG A 172 -6.91 1.49 -8.16
N VAL A 173 -7.34 1.77 -6.92
CA VAL A 173 -8.38 2.78 -6.66
C VAL A 173 -7.96 4.15 -7.18
N ALA A 174 -6.73 4.56 -6.92
CA ALA A 174 -6.22 5.85 -7.37
C ALA A 174 -6.07 5.92 -8.89
N GLU A 175 -5.57 4.87 -9.54
CA GLU A 175 -5.48 4.79 -11.00
C GLU A 175 -6.86 4.94 -11.66
N GLU A 176 -7.87 4.22 -11.17
CA GLU A 176 -9.24 4.32 -11.70
C GLU A 176 -9.86 5.69 -11.43
N ALA A 177 -9.62 6.28 -10.25
CA ALA A 177 -10.07 7.64 -9.93
C ALA A 177 -9.46 8.67 -10.88
N VAL A 178 -8.16 8.59 -11.15
CA VAL A 178 -7.46 9.53 -12.05
C VAL A 178 -7.89 9.33 -13.50
N GLN A 179 -8.05 8.08 -13.94
CA GLN A 179 -8.30 7.78 -15.36
C GLN A 179 -9.77 7.95 -15.76
N ARG A 180 -10.68 7.50 -14.90
CA ARG A 180 -12.12 7.32 -15.22
C ARG A 180 -13.03 8.03 -14.24
N GLY A 181 -12.48 8.71 -13.23
CA GLY A 181 -13.23 9.49 -12.26
C GLY A 181 -14.26 8.65 -11.51
N GLU A 182 -15.41 9.25 -11.25
CA GLU A 182 -16.51 8.66 -10.49
C GLU A 182 -16.99 7.34 -11.11
N ALA A 183 -17.14 7.29 -12.45
CA ALA A 183 -17.57 6.11 -13.16
C ALA A 183 -16.57 4.94 -13.03
N GLY A 184 -15.26 5.25 -13.02
CA GLY A 184 -14.21 4.27 -12.73
C GLY A 184 -14.36 3.66 -11.34
N LEU A 185 -14.50 4.50 -10.34
CA LEU A 185 -14.68 4.08 -8.94
C LEU A 185 -15.96 3.28 -8.71
N MET A 186 -17.07 3.65 -9.35
CA MET A 186 -18.32 2.88 -9.27
C MET A 186 -18.19 1.51 -9.93
N SER A 187 -17.39 1.40 -11.01
CA SER A 187 -17.15 0.13 -11.70
C SER A 187 -16.27 -0.87 -10.93
N LEU A 188 -15.65 -0.44 -9.83
CA LEU A 188 -14.91 -1.34 -8.96
C LEU A 188 -15.89 -2.13 -8.08
N GLU A 189 -15.99 -3.40 -8.41
CA GLU A 189 -16.83 -4.39 -7.74
C GLU A 189 -15.99 -5.51 -7.12
N ALA A 190 -16.60 -6.26 -6.21
CA ALA A 190 -16.02 -7.46 -5.64
C ALA A 190 -15.61 -8.43 -6.75
N THR A 191 -14.33 -8.82 -6.74
CA THR A 191 -13.78 -9.77 -7.71
C THR A 191 -13.53 -11.10 -7.01
N LEU A 192 -13.98 -12.20 -7.60
CA LEU A 192 -13.74 -13.53 -7.04
C LEU A 192 -12.23 -13.78 -6.89
N PHE A 193 -11.85 -14.43 -5.78
CA PHE A 193 -10.46 -14.63 -5.36
C PHE A 193 -9.61 -13.37 -5.08
N VAL A 194 -10.22 -12.18 -5.03
CA VAL A 194 -9.59 -10.96 -4.48
C VAL A 194 -10.32 -10.60 -3.19
N PRO A 195 -9.65 -10.63 -2.02
CA PRO A 195 -10.35 -10.44 -0.76
C PRO A 195 -10.84 -9.00 -0.57
N LEU A 196 -12.03 -8.87 0.00
CA LEU A 196 -12.66 -7.61 0.37
C LEU A 196 -12.17 -7.17 1.75
N LYS A 197 -11.99 -5.85 1.94
CA LYS A 197 -11.71 -5.31 3.28
C LYS A 197 -12.88 -5.66 4.21
N PRO A 198 -12.61 -6.21 5.40
CA PRO A 198 -13.68 -6.63 6.30
C PRO A 198 -14.47 -5.42 6.79
N MET A 199 -15.81 -5.52 6.74
CA MET A 199 -16.67 -4.59 7.47
C MET A 199 -16.35 -4.66 8.97
N LEU A 200 -16.03 -3.52 9.59
CA LEU A 200 -15.74 -3.42 11.01
C LEU A 200 -17.01 -3.05 11.78
N ALA A 201 -17.03 -3.33 13.09
CA ALA A 201 -18.11 -2.97 13.99
C ALA A 201 -17.63 -1.92 15.00
N ASN A 202 -18.54 -1.03 15.38
CA ASN A 202 -18.35 -0.15 16.54
C ASN A 202 -18.76 -0.91 17.81
N THR A 203 -18.18 -0.53 18.94
CA THR A 203 -18.63 -0.99 20.25
C THR A 203 -19.89 -0.23 20.63
N ALA A 204 -20.86 -0.92 21.23
CA ALA A 204 -22.00 -0.32 21.92
C ALA A 204 -21.89 -0.61 23.42
N ASP A 205 -22.36 0.31 24.24
CA ASP A 205 -22.29 0.19 25.70
C ASP A 205 -23.34 -0.80 26.25
N SER A 206 -24.47 -0.95 25.56
CA SER A 206 -25.52 -1.90 25.89
C SER A 206 -26.24 -2.43 24.64
N PRO A 207 -26.95 -3.58 24.72
CA PRO A 207 -27.83 -4.05 23.65
C PRO A 207 -28.91 -3.04 23.28
N GLU A 208 -29.46 -2.31 24.25
CA GLU A 208 -30.48 -1.28 24.05
C GLU A 208 -29.94 -0.12 23.22
N ASP A 209 -28.72 0.35 23.53
CA ASP A 209 -28.04 1.39 22.77
C ASP A 209 -27.80 0.94 21.33
N ALA A 210 -27.33 -0.29 21.14
CA ALA A 210 -27.12 -0.86 19.82
C ALA A 210 -28.42 -0.89 19.00
N ILE A 211 -29.54 -1.32 19.58
CA ILE A 211 -30.84 -1.34 18.88
C ILE A 211 -31.29 0.07 18.52
N CYS A 212 -31.11 1.02 19.45
CA CYS A 212 -31.47 2.42 19.25
C CYS A 212 -30.67 3.05 18.09
N ASP A 213 -29.35 2.82 18.06
CA ASP A 213 -28.44 3.32 17.03
C ASP A 213 -28.83 2.87 15.61
N TYR A 214 -29.47 1.70 15.48
CA TYR A 214 -29.90 1.14 14.20
C TYR A 214 -31.41 1.31 13.92
N GLY A 215 -32.08 2.24 14.60
CA GLY A 215 -33.46 2.61 14.29
C GLY A 215 -34.52 1.69 14.90
N GLY A 216 -34.19 0.99 15.99
CA GLY A 216 -35.13 0.21 16.80
C GLY A 216 -35.24 -1.26 16.42
N GLU A 217 -34.52 -1.71 15.40
CA GLU A 217 -34.49 -3.11 14.96
C GLU A 217 -33.06 -3.54 14.62
N ALA A 218 -32.64 -4.70 15.13
CA ALA A 218 -31.30 -5.23 14.90
C ALA A 218 -31.30 -6.77 14.87
N ALA A 219 -30.43 -7.34 14.03
CA ALA A 219 -30.09 -8.75 14.07
C ALA A 219 -28.93 -8.99 15.05
N PHE A 220 -29.05 -10.03 15.87
CA PHE A 220 -28.02 -10.41 16.84
C PHE A 220 -27.40 -11.75 16.47
N GLU A 221 -26.08 -11.79 16.48
CA GLU A 221 -25.28 -12.99 16.27
C GLU A 221 -24.30 -13.17 17.44
N TYR A 222 -23.87 -14.41 17.69
CA TYR A 222 -22.82 -14.65 18.66
C TYR A 222 -21.50 -14.03 18.19
N LYS A 223 -20.87 -13.23 19.06
CA LYS A 223 -19.51 -12.78 18.83
C LYS A 223 -18.53 -13.90 19.21
N TYR A 224 -18.17 -14.70 18.22
CA TYR A 224 -17.18 -15.77 18.40
C TYR A 224 -15.79 -15.20 18.78
N ASP A 225 -15.07 -15.93 19.63
CA ASP A 225 -13.69 -15.66 19.96
C ASP A 225 -12.78 -16.54 19.09
N GLY A 226 -12.25 -15.95 18.03
CA GLY A 226 -11.48 -16.68 17.03
C GLY A 226 -10.91 -15.78 15.94
N ALA A 227 -10.45 -16.40 14.86
CA ALA A 227 -9.97 -15.69 13.69
C ALA A 227 -11.11 -15.43 12.70
N ARG A 228 -11.25 -14.20 12.25
CA ARG A 228 -12.12 -13.88 11.12
C ARG A 228 -11.46 -14.32 9.82
N ILE A 229 -12.18 -15.08 9.02
CA ILE A 229 -11.79 -15.49 7.68
C ILE A 229 -12.81 -15.01 6.64
N GLN A 230 -12.37 -14.93 5.38
CA GLN A 230 -13.21 -14.67 4.22
C GLN A 230 -12.95 -15.79 3.20
N ILE A 231 -14.01 -16.50 2.81
CA ILE A 231 -13.91 -17.68 1.94
C ILE A 231 -14.46 -17.31 0.56
N HIS A 232 -13.64 -17.48 -0.46
CA HIS A 232 -14.01 -17.33 -1.86
C HIS A 232 -14.04 -18.72 -2.50
N ARG A 233 -15.13 -19.05 -3.22
CA ARG A 233 -15.28 -20.37 -3.85
C ARG A 233 -15.79 -20.25 -5.29
N LYS A 234 -15.15 -20.97 -6.21
CA LYS A 234 -15.60 -21.17 -7.60
C LYS A 234 -15.53 -22.66 -7.96
N GLY A 235 -16.67 -23.34 -7.94
CA GLY A 235 -16.68 -24.80 -8.12
C GLY A 235 -15.88 -25.48 -7.01
N ASP A 236 -14.77 -26.10 -7.37
CA ASP A 236 -13.86 -26.80 -6.45
C ASP A 236 -12.67 -25.95 -5.99
N GLU A 237 -12.45 -24.79 -6.60
CA GLU A 237 -11.41 -23.85 -6.16
C GLU A 237 -11.92 -23.06 -4.96
N VAL A 238 -11.21 -23.17 -3.84
CA VAL A 238 -11.49 -22.45 -2.59
C VAL A 238 -10.25 -21.66 -2.20
N ARG A 239 -10.43 -20.40 -1.84
CA ARG A 239 -9.39 -19.58 -1.19
C ARG A 239 -9.92 -18.99 0.10
N VAL A 240 -9.10 -19.03 1.14
CA VAL A 240 -9.43 -18.51 2.46
C VAL A 240 -8.47 -17.39 2.81
N PHE A 241 -9.01 -16.23 3.12
CA PHE A 241 -8.26 -15.04 3.46
C PHE A 241 -8.46 -14.68 4.93
N SER A 242 -7.38 -14.27 5.60
CA SER A 242 -7.43 -13.82 6.99
C SER A 242 -8.06 -12.42 7.12
N ARG A 243 -8.25 -11.95 8.36
CA ARG A 243 -8.63 -10.55 8.66
C ARG A 243 -7.71 -9.50 8.01
N ARG A 244 -6.44 -9.84 7.80
CA ARG A 244 -5.43 -8.97 7.16
C ARG A 244 -5.31 -9.22 5.65
N LEU A 245 -6.31 -9.89 5.06
CA LEU A 245 -6.41 -10.20 3.64
C LEU A 245 -5.34 -11.15 3.07
N SER A 246 -4.39 -11.61 3.88
CA SER A 246 -3.41 -12.63 3.48
C SER A 246 -4.09 -13.97 3.18
N ASP A 247 -3.65 -14.65 2.12
CA ASP A 247 -4.10 -15.99 1.79
C ASP A 247 -3.57 -17.00 2.82
N VAL A 248 -4.50 -17.73 3.46
CA VAL A 248 -4.22 -18.75 4.48
C VAL A 248 -4.74 -20.12 4.07
N THR A 249 -5.15 -20.31 2.80
CA THR A 249 -5.76 -21.55 2.29
C THR A 249 -4.94 -22.79 2.66
N GLU A 250 -3.64 -22.76 2.37
CA GLU A 250 -2.72 -23.88 2.66
C GLU A 250 -2.49 -24.11 4.17
N SER A 251 -2.79 -23.12 5.02
CA SER A 251 -2.58 -23.22 6.47
C SER A 251 -3.72 -23.90 7.21
N ILE A 252 -4.89 -24.04 6.58
CA ILE A 252 -6.12 -24.60 7.16
C ILE A 252 -6.80 -25.57 6.18
N PRO A 253 -6.13 -26.69 5.83
CA PRO A 253 -6.63 -27.64 4.82
C PRO A 253 -7.89 -28.41 5.25
N ASP A 254 -8.28 -28.31 6.52
CA ASP A 254 -9.45 -28.95 7.12
C ASP A 254 -10.76 -28.16 6.97
N ILE A 255 -10.67 -26.85 6.63
CA ILE A 255 -11.79 -25.94 6.39
C ILE A 255 -12.17 -25.93 4.90
#